data_AF-A0A9P6PKA5-F1
#
_entry.id   AF-A0A9P6PKA5-F1
#
_cell.length_a   1.000
_cell.length_b   1.000
_cell.length_c   1.000
_cell.angle_alpha   90.00
_cell.angle_beta   90.00
_cell.angle_gamma   90.00
#
_symmetry.space_group_name_H-M   'P 1'
#
loop_
_entity.id
_entity.type
_entity.pdbx_description
1 polymer ?
#
loop_
_entity_poly.entity_id
_entity_poly.type
_entity_poly.pdbx_seq_one_letter_code
_entity_poly.pdbx_strand_id
1 'polypeptide(L)'
;MFIVGNADLMDNPKNGIWPCVIKELRTHDRVGMGLPIYCKNHPDTQNIVNTPDMLKQVAPNGGCTRACNRGHPNDPEHISVKCYEPCPRLHQPCGHACPKVCGDSCGLCMEIVKPMALACDHIFEKPRCWQKQNPSKIICAVR
;
A
#
# COMPACT_ATOMS: atom_id res chain seq x y z
N MET A 1 -19.05 21.19 -9.57
CA MET A 1 -17.75 21.85 -9.30
C MET A 1 -17.53 21.88 -7.80
N PHE A 2 -16.30 21.68 -7.32
CA PHE A 2 -15.97 21.71 -5.89
C PHE A 2 -14.79 22.66 -5.65
N ILE A 3 -14.78 23.32 -4.50
CA ILE A 3 -13.69 24.20 -4.03
C ILE A 3 -13.23 23.64 -2.69
N VAL A 4 -11.92 23.51 -2.51
CA VAL A 4 -11.33 23.02 -1.26
C VAL A 4 -10.43 24.10 -0.67
N GLY A 5 -10.70 24.51 0.57
CA GLY A 5 -9.87 25.44 1.32
C GLY A 5 -10.55 25.94 2.58
N ASN A 6 -9.87 26.83 3.30
CA ASN A 6 -10.36 27.35 4.59
C ASN A 6 -11.30 28.54 4.35
N ALA A 7 -12.60 28.32 4.55
CA ALA A 7 -13.63 29.33 4.32
C ALA A 7 -13.46 30.57 5.20
N ASP A 8 -13.05 30.42 6.47
CA ASP A 8 -12.85 31.54 7.38
C ASP A 8 -11.62 32.37 6.99
N LEU A 9 -10.56 31.73 6.49
CA LEU A 9 -9.40 32.43 5.95
C LEU A 9 -9.76 33.19 4.67
N MET A 10 -10.60 32.61 3.81
CA MET A 10 -11.07 33.22 2.57
C MET A 10 -12.03 34.39 2.80
N ASP A 11 -12.82 34.35 3.87
CA ASP A 11 -13.75 35.41 4.30
C ASP A 11 -13.05 36.62 4.96
N ASN A 12 -11.82 36.90 4.51
CA ASN A 12 -11.10 38.10 4.90
C ASN A 12 -11.37 39.23 3.89
N PRO A 13 -11.76 40.44 4.32
CA PRO A 13 -12.00 41.59 3.43
C PRO A 13 -10.82 41.90 2.48
N LYS A 14 -9.59 41.51 2.84
CA LYS A 14 -8.39 41.69 2.01
C LYS A 14 -8.29 40.72 0.83
N ASN A 15 -9.11 39.67 0.77
CA ASN A 15 -9.06 38.63 -0.26
C ASN A 15 -9.92 38.93 -1.49
N GLY A 16 -10.22 40.20 -1.77
CA GLY A 16 -10.93 40.61 -2.98
C GLY A 16 -12.36 40.07 -3.03
N ILE A 17 -12.68 39.24 -4.03
CA ILE A 17 -14.04 38.71 -4.25
C ILE A 17 -14.44 37.60 -3.27
N TRP A 18 -13.48 36.99 -2.57
CA TRP A 18 -13.74 35.79 -1.77
C TRP A 18 -14.77 35.98 -0.65
N PRO A 19 -14.80 37.08 0.13
CA PRO A 19 -15.86 37.29 1.11
C PRO A 19 -17.27 37.26 0.52
N CYS A 20 -17.45 37.82 -0.69
CA CYS A 20 -18.73 37.75 -1.41
C CYS A 20 -19.07 36.30 -1.80
N VAL A 21 -18.10 35.56 -2.33
CA VAL A 21 -18.26 34.15 -2.70
C VAL A 21 -18.58 33.30 -1.47
N ILE A 22 -17.85 33.45 -0.37
CA ILE A 22 -18.09 32.70 0.87
C ILE A 22 -19.46 33.04 1.46
N LYS A 23 -19.88 34.31 1.44
CA LYS A 23 -21.22 34.72 1.87
C LYS A 23 -22.31 34.02 1.06
N GLU A 24 -22.18 33.98 -0.27
CA GLU A 24 -23.14 33.28 -1.13
C GLU A 24 -23.16 31.78 -0.83
N LEU A 25 -21.99 31.15 -0.70
CA LEU A 25 -21.89 29.74 -0.34
C LEU A 25 -22.53 29.43 1.02
N ARG A 26 -22.33 30.27 2.05
CA ARG A 26 -22.97 30.11 3.37
C ARG A 26 -24.48 30.30 3.30
N THR A 27 -24.96 31.26 2.50
CA THR A 27 -26.40 31.55 2.34
C THR A 27 -27.16 30.34 1.78
N HIS A 28 -26.50 29.57 0.91
CA HIS A 28 -27.07 28.37 0.30
C HIS A 28 -26.60 27.05 0.94
N ASP A 29 -26.04 27.09 2.15
CA ASP A 29 -25.54 25.92 2.91
C ASP A 29 -24.54 25.05 2.12
N ARG A 30 -23.63 25.70 1.38
CA ARG A 30 -22.61 25.07 0.52
C ARG A 30 -21.21 25.04 1.12
N VAL A 31 -21.05 25.44 2.38
CA VAL A 31 -19.79 25.36 3.11
C VAL A 31 -19.86 24.19 4.08
N GLY A 32 -19.12 23.12 3.79
CA GLY A 32 -19.06 21.95 4.67
C GLY A 32 -18.28 22.23 5.97
N MET A 33 -18.52 21.39 6.98
CA MET A 33 -17.85 21.49 8.29
C MET A 33 -16.34 21.16 8.25
N GLY A 34 -15.85 20.57 7.16
CA GLY A 34 -14.47 20.15 6.99
C GLY A 34 -14.28 19.35 5.71
N LEU A 35 -13.06 18.85 5.52
CA LEU A 35 -12.70 18.01 4.39
C LEU A 35 -13.13 16.56 4.68
N PRO A 36 -14.00 15.94 3.87
CA PRO A 36 -14.29 14.51 4.00
C PRO A 36 -13.08 13.68 3.56
N ILE A 37 -12.70 12.74 4.42
CA ILE A 37 -11.60 11.79 4.22
C ILE A 37 -12.17 10.38 4.24
N TYR A 38 -11.79 9.60 3.22
CA TYR A 38 -12.31 8.25 2.98
C TYR A 38 -11.17 7.25 2.83
N CYS A 39 -11.35 6.04 3.37
CA CYS A 39 -10.45 4.93 3.13
C CYS A 39 -10.99 4.00 2.03
N LYS A 40 -10.23 3.85 0.94
CA LYS A 40 -10.60 2.92 -0.16
C LYS A 40 -10.71 1.46 0.29
N ASN A 41 -9.94 1.06 1.30
CA ASN A 41 -9.93 -0.31 1.82
C ASN A 41 -11.00 -0.55 2.90
N HIS A 42 -11.54 0.51 3.49
CA HIS A 42 -12.57 0.45 4.54
C HIS A 42 -13.71 1.41 4.18
N PRO A 43 -14.63 1.00 3.28
CA PRO A 43 -15.68 1.88 2.77
C PRO A 43 -16.62 2.41 3.86
N ASP A 44 -16.72 1.69 4.96
CA ASP A 44 -17.52 2.05 6.12
C ASP A 44 -16.89 3.19 6.94
N THR A 45 -15.63 3.56 6.67
CA THR A 45 -14.92 4.62 7.37
C THR A 45 -14.98 5.94 6.59
N GLN A 46 -15.71 6.90 7.16
CA GLN A 46 -15.77 8.28 6.67
C GLN A 46 -15.49 9.24 7.83
N ASN A 47 -14.50 10.10 7.65
CA ASN A 47 -14.13 11.11 8.64
C ASN A 47 -14.29 12.51 8.03
N ILE A 48 -14.74 13.49 8.81
CA ILE A 48 -14.71 14.90 8.40
C ILE A 48 -13.61 15.57 9.21
N VAL A 49 -12.57 16.07 8.54
CA VAL A 49 -11.43 16.73 9.20
C VAL A 49 -11.48 18.23 9.00
N ASN A 50 -11.38 18.97 10.10
CA ASN A 50 -11.38 20.45 10.08
C ASN A 50 -10.09 21.04 10.65
N THR A 51 -9.19 20.22 11.21
CA THR A 51 -7.87 20.64 11.67
C THR A 51 -6.76 19.72 11.15
N PRO A 52 -5.53 20.24 11.01
CA PRO A 52 -4.37 19.43 10.63
C PRO A 52 -4.07 18.32 11.63
N ASP A 53 -4.29 18.57 12.93
CA ASP A 53 -4.03 17.57 13.97
C ASP A 53 -5.01 16.40 13.89
N MET A 54 -6.29 16.69 13.68
CA MET A 54 -7.31 15.66 13.46
C MET A 54 -6.97 14.77 12.27
N LEU A 55 -6.46 15.33 11.16
CA LEU A 55 -6.03 14.55 10.00
C LEU A 55 -4.93 13.52 10.38
N LYS A 56 -3.94 13.92 11.18
CA LYS A 56 -2.89 13.02 11.67
C LYS A 56 -3.44 11.92 12.56
N GLN A 57 -4.44 12.23 13.38
CA GLN A 57 -5.05 11.25 14.29
C GLN A 57 -5.94 10.25 13.54
N VAL A 58 -6.79 10.70 12.61
CA VAL A 58 -7.84 9.86 12.01
C VAL A 58 -7.41 9.20 10.70
N ALA A 59 -6.43 9.76 9.99
CA ALA A 59 -5.96 9.26 8.70
C ALA A 59 -4.43 9.34 8.54
N PRO A 60 -3.63 8.84 9.52
CA PRO A 60 -2.17 8.96 9.50
C PRO A 60 -1.53 8.31 8.26
N ASN A 61 -2.08 7.18 7.82
CA ASN A 61 -1.53 6.35 6.75
C ASN A 61 -2.52 6.16 5.59
N GLY A 62 -3.51 7.04 5.46
CA GLY A 62 -4.50 7.04 4.39
C GLY A 62 -5.92 6.67 4.83
N GLY A 63 -6.79 7.67 4.84
CA GLY A 63 -8.24 7.50 4.94
C GLY A 63 -8.80 7.14 6.32
N CYS A 64 -8.11 6.27 7.07
CA CYS A 64 -8.54 5.77 8.39
C CYS A 64 -7.33 5.26 9.23
N THR A 65 -7.57 4.86 10.48
CA THR A 65 -6.58 4.27 11.40
C THR A 65 -6.51 2.74 11.36
N ARG A 66 -7.43 2.08 10.64
CA ARG A 66 -7.49 0.62 10.58
C ARG A 66 -6.36 0.07 9.72
N ALA A 67 -5.73 -1.03 10.16
CA ALA A 67 -4.76 -1.75 9.38
C ALA A 67 -5.39 -2.26 8.07
N CYS A 68 -4.86 -1.83 6.93
CA CYS A 68 -5.32 -2.28 5.63
C CYS A 68 -4.68 -3.63 5.29
N ASN A 69 -5.49 -4.65 4.99
CA ASN A 69 -5.01 -5.99 4.60
C ASN A 69 -4.44 -6.06 3.18
N ARG A 70 -4.56 -4.97 2.41
CA ARG A 70 -3.94 -4.82 1.09
C ARG A 70 -2.91 -3.72 1.24
N GLY A 71 -1.68 -3.98 0.79
CA GLY A 71 -0.53 -3.07 0.90
C GLY A 71 -0.83 -1.64 0.43
N HIS A 72 0.09 -0.71 0.72
CA HIS A 72 0.00 0.74 0.52
C HIS A 72 -1.23 1.23 -0.27
N PRO A 73 -2.21 1.90 0.36
CA PRO A 73 -3.48 2.27 -0.25
C PRO A 73 -3.39 3.18 -1.49
N ASN A 74 -2.21 3.77 -1.76
CA ASN A 74 -1.98 4.65 -2.89
C ASN A 74 -1.35 4.00 -4.12
N ASP A 75 -0.78 2.78 -4.02
CA ASP A 75 -0.10 2.18 -5.17
C ASP A 75 0.00 0.64 -5.06
N PRO A 76 -1.14 -0.07 -5.13
CA PRO A 76 -1.17 -1.53 -5.03
C PRO A 76 -0.34 -2.23 -6.12
N GLU A 77 -0.04 -1.53 -7.22
CA GLU A 77 0.76 -2.03 -8.34
C GLU A 77 2.18 -1.41 -8.42
N HIS A 78 2.58 -0.56 -7.47
CA HIS A 78 3.87 0.15 -7.51
C HIS A 78 4.13 0.94 -8.81
N ILE A 79 3.08 1.53 -9.42
CA ILE A 79 3.17 2.25 -10.70
C ILE A 79 3.90 3.59 -10.54
N SER A 80 3.84 4.22 -9.37
CA SER A 80 4.31 5.61 -9.19
C SER A 80 5.43 5.76 -8.15
N VAL A 81 5.53 4.86 -7.16
CA VAL A 81 6.59 4.92 -6.14
C VAL A 81 7.13 3.52 -5.81
N LYS A 82 8.45 3.33 -5.96
CA LYS A 82 9.10 2.08 -5.55
C LYS A 82 9.09 1.96 -4.03
N CYS A 83 8.43 0.92 -3.51
CA CYS A 83 8.42 0.62 -2.08
C CYS A 83 9.67 -0.16 -1.69
N TYR A 84 10.38 0.34 -0.67
CA TYR A 84 11.60 -0.25 -0.12
C TYR A 84 11.37 -1.06 1.16
N GLU A 85 10.13 -1.18 1.62
CA GLU A 85 9.79 -2.02 2.78
C GLU A 85 9.91 -3.51 2.45
N PRO A 86 10.12 -4.37 3.48
CA PRO A 86 10.15 -5.82 3.29
C PRO A 86 8.88 -6.30 2.60
N CYS A 87 9.02 -7.16 1.61
CA CYS A 87 7.89 -7.68 0.85
C CYS A 87 6.99 -8.55 1.76
N PRO A 88 5.70 -8.22 1.95
CA PRO A 88 4.80 -9.02 2.78
C PRO A 88 4.29 -10.29 2.08
N ARG A 89 4.68 -10.53 0.82
CA ARG A 89 4.19 -11.66 0.01
C ARG A 89 4.88 -12.97 0.40
N LEU A 90 4.10 -14.05 0.43
CA LEU A 90 4.59 -15.42 0.53
C LEU A 90 4.65 -16.06 -0.85
N HIS A 91 5.73 -16.79 -1.14
CA HIS A 91 5.88 -17.53 -2.39
C HIS A 91 4.89 -18.70 -2.44
N GLN A 92 4.05 -18.76 -3.46
CA GLN A 92 3.16 -19.90 -3.71
C GLN A 92 3.86 -20.93 -4.63
N PRO A 93 3.68 -22.25 -4.41
CA PRO A 93 2.87 -22.90 -3.38
C PRO A 93 3.61 -23.18 -2.04
N CYS A 94 4.87 -22.76 -1.90
CA CYS A 94 5.70 -23.18 -0.75
C CYS A 94 5.46 -22.42 0.56
N GLY A 95 4.76 -21.28 0.53
CA GLY A 95 4.45 -20.46 1.69
C GLY A 95 5.63 -19.70 2.29
N HIS A 96 6.82 -19.72 1.66
CA HIS A 96 8.00 -19.04 2.22
C HIS A 96 7.93 -17.52 2.06
N ALA A 97 8.42 -16.80 3.07
CA ALA A 97 8.52 -15.34 3.04
C ALA A 97 9.46 -14.86 1.92
N CYS A 98 9.07 -13.79 1.22
CA CYS A 98 9.90 -13.21 0.17
C CYS A 98 11.02 -12.34 0.78
N PRO A 99 12.30 -12.61 0.47
CA PRO A 99 13.43 -11.84 1.03
C PRO A 99 13.64 -10.49 0.33
N LYS A 100 12.82 -10.13 -0.66
CA LYS A 100 12.95 -8.89 -1.45
C LYS A 100 12.16 -7.75 -0.83
N VAL A 101 12.36 -6.55 -1.36
CA VAL A 101 11.50 -5.40 -1.07
C VAL A 101 10.19 -5.47 -1.87
N CYS A 102 9.14 -4.84 -1.33
CA CYS A 102 7.79 -4.91 -1.87
C CYS A 102 7.70 -4.43 -3.33
N GLY A 103 8.43 -3.37 -3.68
CA GLY A 103 8.44 -2.80 -5.03
C GLY A 103 9.16 -3.62 -6.11
N ASP A 104 9.82 -4.73 -5.77
CA ASP A 104 10.48 -5.60 -6.74
C ASP A 104 9.63 -6.86 -7.05
N SER A 105 9.83 -7.43 -8.24
CA SER A 105 9.21 -8.70 -8.60
C SER A 105 9.76 -9.83 -7.73
N CYS A 106 8.88 -10.56 -7.02
CA CYS A 106 9.27 -11.66 -6.12
C CYS A 106 10.13 -12.70 -6.84
N GLY A 107 9.73 -13.12 -8.06
CA GLY A 107 10.43 -14.16 -8.82
C GLY A 107 10.38 -15.52 -8.14
N LEU A 108 11.42 -16.33 -8.34
CA LEU A 108 11.52 -17.69 -7.79
C LEU A 108 11.90 -17.68 -6.30
N CYS A 109 11.37 -18.65 -5.54
CA CYS A 109 11.69 -18.82 -4.12
C CYS A 109 13.11 -19.36 -3.93
N MET A 110 13.99 -18.56 -3.31
CA MET A 110 15.41 -18.86 -3.14
C MET A 110 15.77 -19.55 -1.83
N GLU A 111 14.79 -19.80 -0.96
CA GLU A 111 14.99 -20.48 0.32
C GLU A 111 15.66 -21.84 0.14
N ILE A 112 16.68 -22.11 0.95
CA ILE A 112 17.36 -23.40 0.97
C ILE A 112 16.47 -24.38 1.72
N VAL A 113 16.07 -25.46 1.05
CA VAL A 113 15.24 -26.51 1.64
C VAL A 113 16.09 -27.75 1.96
N LYS A 114 15.48 -28.73 2.62
CA LYS A 114 16.15 -29.98 3.01
C LYS A 114 16.78 -30.68 1.80
N PRO A 115 17.90 -31.42 2.02
CA PRO A 115 18.53 -32.23 0.98
C PRO A 115 17.53 -33.11 0.24
N MET A 116 17.79 -33.36 -1.04
CA MET A 116 16.93 -34.21 -1.87
C MET A 116 17.76 -35.15 -2.74
N ALA A 117 17.26 -36.36 -2.96
CA ALA A 117 17.84 -37.29 -3.92
C ALA A 117 17.46 -36.88 -5.35
N LEU A 118 18.43 -36.92 -6.26
CA LEU A 118 18.24 -36.73 -7.69
C LEU A 118 17.92 -38.06 -8.37
N ALA A 119 17.45 -38.01 -9.63
CA ALA A 119 17.15 -39.21 -10.42
C ALA A 119 18.39 -40.09 -10.71
N CYS A 120 19.59 -39.54 -10.52
CA CYS A 120 20.86 -40.26 -10.62
C CYS A 120 21.36 -40.80 -9.27
N ASP A 121 20.47 -40.92 -8.27
CA ASP A 121 20.74 -41.39 -6.91
C ASP A 121 21.70 -40.53 -6.04
N HIS A 122 22.23 -39.42 -6.58
CA HIS A 122 23.05 -38.49 -5.81
C HIS A 122 22.21 -37.56 -4.92
N ILE A 123 22.72 -37.27 -3.71
CA ILE A 123 22.10 -36.33 -2.77
C ILE A 123 22.52 -34.90 -3.12
N PHE A 124 21.54 -34.04 -3.38
CA PHE A 124 21.75 -32.61 -3.48
C PHE A 124 21.52 -31.97 -2.11
N GLU A 125 22.59 -31.50 -1.47
CA GLU A 125 22.59 -31.09 -0.05
C GLU A 125 21.83 -29.78 0.22
N LYS A 126 21.93 -28.80 -0.69
CA LYS A 126 21.39 -27.44 -0.48
C LYS A 126 20.53 -26.97 -1.66
N PRO A 127 19.42 -27.67 -1.98
CA PRO A 127 18.52 -27.24 -3.04
C PRO A 127 17.80 -25.95 -2.66
N ARG A 128 17.64 -25.04 -3.62
CA ARG A 128 16.68 -23.94 -3.50
C ARG A 128 15.27 -24.47 -3.68
N CYS A 129 14.29 -23.85 -3.02
CA CYS A 129 12.90 -24.30 -3.03
C CYS A 129 12.35 -24.48 -4.45
N TRP A 130 12.63 -23.54 -5.37
CA TRP A 130 12.20 -23.65 -6.77
C TRP A 130 12.82 -24.86 -7.51
N GLN A 131 14.04 -25.27 -7.14
CA GLN A 131 14.71 -26.44 -7.72
C GLN A 131 14.01 -27.72 -7.26
N LYS A 132 13.61 -27.79 -5.98
CA LYS A 132 12.83 -28.92 -5.45
C LYS A 132 11.46 -29.06 -6.13
N GLN A 133 10.85 -27.96 -6.56
CA GLN A 133 9.58 -28.00 -7.30
C GLN A 133 9.75 -28.52 -8.75
N ASN A 134 10.96 -28.42 -9.32
CA ASN A 134 11.26 -28.87 -10.68
C ASN A 134 12.55 -29.72 -10.71
N PRO A 135 12.54 -30.90 -10.06
CA PRO A 135 13.74 -31.72 -9.89
C PRO A 135 14.32 -32.20 -11.23
N SER A 136 13.49 -32.36 -12.26
CA SER A 136 13.89 -32.81 -13.59
C SER A 136 14.83 -31.84 -14.33
N LYS A 137 14.93 -30.59 -13.90
CA LYS A 137 15.85 -29.60 -14.49
C LYS A 137 17.21 -29.55 -13.80
N ILE A 138 17.41 -30.32 -12.72
CA ILE A 138 18.66 -30.32 -11.97
C ILE A 138 19.62 -31.32 -12.63
N ILE A 139 20.70 -30.81 -13.21
CA ILE A 139 21.80 -31.63 -13.71
C ILE A 139 22.72 -31.94 -12.53
N CYS A 140 22.95 -33.22 -12.27
CA CYS A 140 23.92 -33.63 -11.27
C CYS A 140 25.34 -33.34 -11.77
N ALA A 141 26.12 -32.59 -11.00
CA ALA A 141 27.53 -32.30 -11.28
C ALA A 141 28.49 -33.22 -10.50
N VAL A 142 27.95 -34.15 -9.71
CA VAL A 142 28.73 -35.17 -9.02
C VAL A 142 29.08 -36.26 -10.04
N ARG A 143 30.38 -36.50 -10.22
CA ARG A 143 30.93 -37.58 -11.07
C ARG A 143 30.89 -38.91 -10.33
#